data_AF-A0A6A3XMA3-F1
#
_entry.id   AF-A0A6A3XMA3-F1
#
_cell.length_a   1.000
_cell.length_b   1.000
_cell.length_c   1.000
_cell.angle_alpha   90.00
_cell.angle_beta   90.00
_cell.angle_gamma   90.00
#
_symmetry.space_group_name_H-M   'P 1'
#
loop_
_entity.id
_entity.type
_entity.pdbx_description
1 polymer ?
#
loop_
_entity_poly.entity_id
_entity_poly.type
_entity_poly.pdbx_seq_one_letter_code
_entity_poly.pdbx_strand_id
1 'polypeptide(L)' 'MDFISGLPPDAEGRTGVLVFVDRFAKMVHLIPVSDTVTAAETAAHFIDCVFCHHGLPESIVSDRDPRFTFA' A
#
# COMPACT_ATOMS: atom_id res chain seq x y z
N MET A 1 -6.25 1.34 2.88
CA MET A 1 -4.87 1.44 2.41
C MET A 1 -4.33 2.80 2.77
N ASP A 2 -3.06 2.87 3.08
CA ASP A 2 -2.42 4.11 3.51
C ASP A 2 -0.93 4.06 3.17
N PHE A 3 -0.29 5.23 3.15
CA PHE A 3 1.14 5.37 2.97
C PHE A 3 1.79 6.04 4.17
N ILE A 4 2.79 5.37 4.73
CA ILE A 4 3.71 5.97 5.68
C ILE A 4 4.94 6.42 4.89
N SER A 5 5.33 7.68 5.02
CA SER A 5 6.49 8.27 4.34
C SER A 5 7.41 8.99 5.35
N GLY A 6 8.61 9.35 4.91
CA GLY A 6 9.59 10.06 5.75
C GLY A 6 10.30 9.17 6.77
N LEU A 7 10.32 7.85 6.53
CA LEU A 7 11.08 6.92 7.35
C LEU A 7 12.58 6.99 6.99
N PRO A 8 13.48 6.62 7.92
CA PRO A 8 14.87 6.38 7.59
C PRO A 8 14.96 5.34 6.46
N PRO A 9 15.90 5.51 5.50
CA PRO A 9 16.05 4.58 4.40
C PRO A 9 16.41 3.18 4.92
N ASP A 10 15.79 2.15 4.35
CA ASP A 10 16.20 0.75 4.58
C ASP A 10 17.47 0.39 3.78
N ALA A 11 17.85 -0.89 3.81
CA ALA A 11 19.05 -1.38 3.11
C ALA A 11 18.97 -1.17 1.59
N GLU A 12 17.76 -1.09 1.04
CA GLU A 12 17.47 -0.86 -0.38
C GLU A 12 17.18 0.62 -0.69
N GLY A 13 17.29 1.52 0.31
CA GLY A 13 17.07 2.95 0.16
C GLY A 13 15.60 3.38 0.16
N ARG A 14 14.67 2.49 0.51
CA ARG A 14 13.23 2.78 0.58
C ARG A 14 12.90 3.55 1.85
N THR A 15 12.11 4.61 1.70
CA THR A 15 11.79 5.58 2.78
C THR A 15 10.31 5.59 3.14
N GLY A 16 9.52 4.65 2.62
CA GLY A 16 8.10 4.55 2.88
C GLY A 16 7.61 3.11 3.08
N VAL A 17 6.39 3.00 3.59
CA VAL A 17 5.67 1.74 3.76
C VAL A 17 4.25 1.90 3.24
N LEU A 18 3.87 1.03 2.30
CA LEU A 18 2.50 0.84 1.86
C LEU A 18 1.80 -0.11 2.82
N VAL A 19 0.66 0.34 3.34
CA VAL A 19 -0.09 -0.38 4.37
C VAL A 19 -1.44 -0.83 3.83
N PHE A 20 -1.69 -2.15 3.89
CA PHE A 20 -3.01 -2.72 3.69
C PHE A 20 -3.51 -3.32 4.99
N VAL A 21 -4.72 -2.93 5.38
CA VAL A 21 -5.39 -3.46 6.58
C VAL A 21 -6.71 -4.08 6.15
N ASP A 22 -6.88 -5.38 6.43
CA ASP A 22 -8.20 -5.99 6.35
C ASP A 22 -9.08 -5.44 7.46
N ARG A 23 -10.22 -4.86 7.08
CA ARG A 23 -11.14 -4.23 8.03
C ARG A 23 -11.86 -5.26 8.91
N PHE A 24 -11.99 -6.51 8.47
CA PHE A 24 -12.64 -7.59 9.22
C PHE A 24 -11.69 -8.22 10.26
N ALA A 25 -10.64 -8.90 9.80
CA ALA A 25 -9.72 -9.63 10.68
C ALA A 25 -8.63 -8.75 11.33
N LYS A 26 -8.48 -7.50 10.87
CA LYS A 26 -7.38 -6.59 11.27
C LYS A 26 -5.98 -7.12 10.91
N MET A 27 -5.90 -8.05 9.96
CA MET A 27 -4.63 -8.47 9.38
C MET A 27 -4.00 -7.30 8.64
N VAL A 28 -2.68 -7.14 8.78
CA VAL A 28 -1.93 -6.04 8.19
C VAL A 28 -0.86 -6.59 7.26
N HIS A 29 -0.79 -6.04 6.05
CA HIS A 29 0.34 -6.21 5.14
C HIS A 29 1.13 -4.91 5.10
N LEU A 30 2.42 -4.99 5.39
CA LEU A 30 3.36 -3.88 5.37
C LEU A 30 4.38 -4.13 4.26
N ILE A 31 4.39 -3.26 3.26
CA ILE A 31 5.25 -3.40 2.09
C ILE A 31 6.19 -2.20 2.06
N PRO A 32 7.51 -2.39 2.24
CA PRO A 32 8.47 -1.30 2.10
C PRO A 32 8.54 -0.85 0.64
N VAL A 33 8.42 0.46 0.43
CA VAL A 33 8.32 1.12 -0.88
C VAL A 33 9.10 2.42 -0.90
N SER A 34 9.44 2.90 -2.11
CA SER A 34 9.93 4.26 -2.29
C SER A 34 8.85 5.27 -1.90
N ASP A 35 9.23 6.45 -1.40
CA ASP A 35 8.30 7.56 -1.17
C ASP A 35 7.64 8.06 -2.47
N THR A 36 8.31 7.85 -3.59
CA THR A 36 7.88 8.17 -4.96
C THR A 36 7.09 7.04 -5.64
N VAL A 37 6.68 6.01 -4.91
CA VAL A 37 5.88 4.91 -5.45
C VAL A 37 4.62 5.41 -6.16
N THR A 38 4.40 4.90 -7.36
CA THR A 38 3.31 5.30 -8.24
C THR A 38 2.02 4.53 -7.95
N ALA A 39 0.88 5.04 -8.43
CA ALA A 39 -0.40 4.33 -8.34
C ALA A 39 -0.36 2.94 -9.02
N ALA A 40 0.34 2.82 -10.15
CA ALA A 40 0.47 1.57 -10.88
C ALA A 40 1.29 0.54 -10.08
N GLU A 41 2.42 0.94 -9.51
CA GLU A 41 3.23 0.07 -8.64
C GLU A 41 2.45 -0.33 -7.38
N THR A 42 1.67 0.59 -6.82
CA THR A 42 0.79 0.33 -5.67
C THR A 42 -0.26 -0.72 -5.99
N ALA A 43 -0.87 -0.64 -7.17
CA ALA A 43 -1.83 -1.64 -7.64
C ALA A 43 -1.17 -3.01 -7.87
N ALA A 44 0.06 -3.05 -8.39
CA ALA A 44 0.82 -4.28 -8.52
C ALA A 44 1.09 -4.91 -7.14
N HIS A 45 1.57 -4.12 -6.17
CA HIS A 45 1.76 -4.59 -4.79
C HIS A 45 0.46 -5.10 -4.14
N PHE A 46 -0.68 -4.44 -4.41
CA PHE A 46 -1.97 -4.93 -3.93
C PHE A 46 -2.30 -6.32 -4.50
N ILE A 47 -2.08 -6.53 -5.80
CA ILE A 47 -2.35 -7.82 -6.45
C ILE A 47 -1.43 -8.90 -5.88
N ASP A 48 -0.14 -8.61 -5.80
CA ASP A 48 0.90 -9.59 -5.44
C ASP A 48 0.91 -9.95 -3.95
N CYS A 49 0.49 -9.03 -3.07
CA CYS A 49 0.61 -9.21 -1.63
C CYS A 49 -0.72 -9.31 -0.87
N VAL A 50 -1.83 -8.86 -1.47
CA VAL A 50 -3.15 -8.89 -0.79
C VAL A 50 -4.12 -9.76 -1.56
N PHE A 51 -4.31 -9.48 -2.85
CA PHE A 51 -5.29 -10.17 -3.68
C PHE A 51 -5.00 -11.67 -3.81
N CYS A 52 -3.73 -12.04 -3.97
CA CYS A 52 -3.31 -13.44 -4.07
C CYS A 52 -3.72 -14.30 -2.85
N HIS A 53 -3.88 -13.68 -1.67
CA HIS A 53 -4.24 -14.36 -0.43
C HIS A 53 -5.74 -14.28 -0.11
N HIS A 54 -6.37 -13.13 -0.38
CA HIS A 54 -7.71 -12.81 0.11
C HIS A 54 -8.76 -12.61 -0.99
N GLY A 55 -8.31 -12.54 -2.25
CA GLY A 55 -9.16 -12.17 -3.38
C GLY A 55 -9.49 -10.69 -3.43
N LEU A 56 -10.54 -10.34 -4.18
CA LEU A 56 -10.99 -8.95 -4.33
C LEU A 56 -11.83 -8.53 -3.10
N PRO A 57 -11.48 -7.46 -2.40
CA PRO A 57 -12.34 -6.89 -1.36
C PRO A 57 -13.56 -6.21 -2.00
N GLU A 58 -14.67 -6.19 -1.28
CA GLU A 58 -15.89 -5.48 -1.70
C GLU A 58 -15.67 -3.96 -1.79
N SER A 59 -14.81 -3.41 -0.94
CA SER A 59 -14.46 -1.98 -0.96
C SER A 59 -13.03 -1.74 -0.50
N ILE A 60 -12.41 -0.71 -1.07
CA ILE A 60 -11.10 -0.19 -0.65
C ILE A 60 -11.34 1.21 -0.09
N VAL A 61 -10.85 1.45 1.13
CA VAL A 61 -10.87 2.76 1.76
C VAL A 61 -9.44 3.26 1.86
N SER A 62 -9.18 4.45 1.34
CA SER A 62 -7.92 5.19 1.46
C SER A 62 -8.19 6.61 1.96
N ASP A 63 -7.12 7.32 2.29
CA ASP A 63 -7.17 8.77 2.41
C ASP A 63 -7.28 9.44 1.03
N ARG A 64 -7.15 10.77 1.00
CA ARG A 64 -7.19 11.57 -0.23
C ARG A 64 -5.80 11.81 -0.81
N ASP A 65 -4.88 10.87 -0.64
CA ASP A 65 -3.57 10.99 -1.26
C ASP A 65 -3.73 11.10 -2.79
N PRO A 66 -3.01 12.04 -3.44
CA PRO A 66 -2.96 12.15 -4.89
C PRO A 66 -2.78 10.82 -5.63
N ARG A 67 -1.98 9.91 -5.09
CA ARG A 67 -1.71 8.59 -5.68
C ARG A 67 -2.96 7.72 -5.82
N PHE A 68 -4.02 8.01 -5.05
CA PHE A 68 -5.28 7.28 -5.08
C PHE A 68 -6.43 8.04 -5.72
N THR A 69 -6.28 9.35 -5.89
CA THR A 69 -7.37 10.26 -6.26
C THR A 69 -7.17 10.94 -7.61
N PHE A 70 -5.97 10.88 -8.19
CA PHE A 70 -5.76 11.38 -9.54
C PHE A 70 -6.53 10.53 -10.55
N ALA A 71 -7.50 11.18 -11.19
CA ALA A 71 -8.27 10.70 -12.33
C ALA A 71 -7.65 11.20 -13.64
#